data_AF-A0A9Q3D5I0-F1
#
_entry.id   AF-A0A9Q3D5I0-F1
#
_cell.length_a   1.000
_cell.length_b   1.000
_cell.length_c   1.000
_cell.angle_alpha   90.00
_cell.angle_beta   90.00
_cell.angle_gamma   90.00
#
_symmetry.space_group_name_H-M   'P 1'
#
loop_
_entity.id
_entity.type
_entity.pdbx_description
1 polymer ?
#
loop_
_entity_poly.entity_id
_entity_poly.type
_entity_poly.pdbx_seq_one_letter_code
_entity_poly.pdbx_strand_id
1 'polypeptide(L)'
;MTQERIEAYGMIRKALTVAHLPLMPELNITFKLYIDSCGDGLGAALNQVQIINDKPTEGPVFYISRQIKPTEDRYGASQMEFLFLVWTLEKLHYYIDGSVFEVITDFNAVKSLLNMKAPSTQMLRWHIAIQEYRGNMTIVNKAGNIHKNADGLSSWALANTPDNTAYVPLEAEPQIPIEGIISNTGISIS
;
A
#
# COMPACT_ATOMS: atom_id res chain seq x y z
N MET A 1 -6.43 26.85 -23.46
CA MET A 1 -5.86 25.49 -23.62
C MET A 1 -5.32 25.40 -25.04
N THR A 2 -4.03 25.12 -25.26
CA THR A 2 -3.42 25.12 -26.61
C THR A 2 -3.69 23.80 -27.34
N GLN A 3 -3.75 23.82 -28.67
CA GLN A 3 -4.02 22.65 -29.51
C GLN A 3 -3.04 21.50 -29.24
N GLU A 4 -1.75 21.82 -29.09
CA GLU A 4 -0.69 20.87 -28.76
C GLU A 4 -0.93 20.13 -27.43
N ARG A 5 -1.51 20.79 -26.42
CA ARG A 5 -1.81 20.15 -25.12
C ARG A 5 -2.94 19.15 -25.23
N ILE A 6 -3.93 19.41 -26.09
CA ILE A 6 -5.07 18.52 -26.31
C ILE A 6 -4.59 17.25 -27.03
N GLU A 7 -3.71 17.40 -28.02
CA GLU A 7 -3.11 16.29 -28.75
C GLU A 7 -2.19 15.45 -27.85
N ALA A 8 -1.32 16.09 -27.07
CA ALA A 8 -0.48 15.42 -26.09
C ALA A 8 -1.32 14.65 -25.04
N TYR A 9 -2.39 15.26 -24.53
CA TYR A 9 -3.33 14.59 -23.63
C TYR A 9 -4.00 13.37 -24.28
N GLY A 10 -4.43 13.51 -25.53
CA GLY A 10 -5.01 12.41 -26.31
C GLY A 10 -4.03 11.25 -26.49
N MET A 11 -2.75 11.55 -26.77
CA MET A 11 -1.70 10.54 -26.87
C MET A 11 -1.45 9.83 -25.54
N ILE A 12 -1.36 10.57 -24.43
CA ILE A 12 -1.19 9.99 -23.10
C ILE A 12 -2.39 9.12 -22.73
N ARG A 13 -3.62 9.59 -22.96
CA ARG A 13 -4.83 8.82 -22.69
C ARG A 13 -4.85 7.52 -23.48
N LYS A 14 -4.48 7.56 -24.77
CA LYS A 14 -4.38 6.38 -25.62
C LYS A 14 -3.27 5.44 -25.15
N ALA A 15 -2.10 5.97 -24.80
CA ALA A 15 -0.99 5.20 -24.26
C ALA A 15 -1.36 4.52 -22.93
N LEU A 16 -2.12 5.19 -22.04
CA LEU A 16 -2.61 4.64 -20.77
C LEU A 16 -3.73 3.61 -20.93
N THR A 17 -4.60 3.78 -21.92
CA THR A 17 -5.64 2.77 -22.23
C THR A 17 -5.09 1.55 -22.97
N VAL A 18 -3.96 1.71 -23.67
CA VAL A 18 -3.19 0.62 -24.28
C VAL A 18 -2.11 0.08 -23.31
N ALA A 19 -1.85 0.77 -22.20
CA ALA A 19 -0.72 0.50 -21.31
C ALA A 19 -0.78 -0.91 -20.74
N HIS A 20 0.44 -1.43 -20.53
CA HIS A 20 0.76 -2.77 -20.07
C HIS A 20 -0.27 -3.29 -19.06
N LEU A 21 -0.94 -4.38 -19.43
CA LEU A 21 -1.71 -5.18 -18.50
C LEU A 21 -0.86 -5.46 -17.27
N PRO A 22 -1.45 -5.43 -16.06
CA PRO A 22 -0.74 -5.88 -14.88
C PRO A 22 -0.15 -7.26 -15.13
N LEU A 23 1.11 -7.45 -14.71
CA LEU A 23 1.79 -8.72 -14.79
C LEU A 23 1.04 -9.75 -13.95
N MET A 24 0.97 -10.98 -14.45
CA MET A 24 0.44 -12.08 -13.67
C MET A 24 1.39 -12.34 -12.49
N PRO A 25 0.90 -12.33 -11.23
CA PRO A 25 1.76 -12.48 -10.06
C PRO A 25 2.43 -13.86 -10.02
N GLU A 26 3.74 -13.88 -9.76
CA GLU A 26 4.50 -15.10 -9.51
C GLU A 26 4.98 -15.14 -8.06
N LEU A 27 4.32 -15.92 -7.18
CA LEU A 27 4.58 -15.90 -5.72
C LEU A 27 6.02 -16.28 -5.33
N ASN A 28 6.76 -16.98 -6.20
CA ASN A 28 8.14 -17.39 -5.95
C ASN A 28 9.18 -16.28 -6.23
N ILE A 29 8.77 -15.14 -6.78
CA ILE A 29 9.64 -14.01 -7.10
C ILE A 29 9.37 -12.88 -6.12
N THR A 30 10.42 -12.23 -5.64
CA THR A 30 10.30 -11.10 -4.70
C THR A 30 9.42 -9.98 -5.25
N PHE A 31 8.43 -9.58 -4.47
CA PHE A 31 7.61 -8.41 -4.78
C PHE A 31 8.29 -7.10 -4.36
N LYS A 32 8.00 -6.03 -5.09
CA LYS A 32 8.40 -4.66 -4.76
C LYS A 32 7.16 -3.83 -4.50
N LEU A 33 6.94 -3.47 -3.25
CA LEU A 33 5.82 -2.66 -2.82
C LEU A 33 6.25 -1.20 -2.71
N TYR A 34 5.86 -0.39 -3.68
CA TYR A 34 6.07 1.06 -3.63
C TYR A 34 4.90 1.71 -2.89
N ILE A 35 5.21 2.49 -1.87
CA ILE A 35 4.22 3.27 -1.13
C ILE A 35 4.60 4.75 -1.19
N ASP A 36 3.61 5.58 -1.50
CA ASP A 36 3.75 7.03 -1.49
C ASP A 36 2.47 7.73 -0.99
N SER A 37 2.65 8.87 -0.33
CA SER A 37 1.53 9.68 0.16
C SER A 37 1.74 11.14 -0.21
N CYS A 38 0.71 11.77 -0.78
CA CYS A 38 0.75 13.16 -1.20
C CYS A 38 -0.54 13.86 -0.80
N GLY A 39 -0.42 14.94 -0.01
CA GLY A 39 -1.56 15.65 0.56
C GLY A 39 -2.51 14.70 1.31
N ASP A 40 -3.73 14.59 0.80
CA ASP A 40 -4.81 13.78 1.40
C ASP A 40 -4.96 12.39 0.74
N GLY A 41 -3.97 11.98 -0.07
CA GLY A 41 -4.03 10.74 -0.84
C GLY A 41 -2.94 9.74 -0.47
N LEU A 42 -3.35 8.47 -0.35
CA LEU A 42 -2.49 7.31 -0.17
C LEU A 42 -2.46 6.52 -1.48
N GLY A 43 -1.27 6.16 -1.97
CA GLY A 43 -1.10 5.43 -3.22
C GLY A 43 -0.01 4.38 -3.13
N ALA A 44 -0.34 3.12 -3.44
CA ALA A 44 0.61 2.04 -3.47
C ALA A 44 0.58 1.25 -4.78
N ALA A 45 1.76 0.82 -5.21
CA ALA A 45 1.95 0.00 -6.40
C ALA A 45 2.74 -1.25 -6.03
N LEU A 46 2.14 -2.42 -6.25
CA LEU A 46 2.80 -3.70 -6.15
C LEU A 46 3.41 -4.04 -7.50
N ASN A 47 4.73 -4.16 -7.54
CA ASN A 47 5.49 -4.47 -8.74
C ASN A 47 6.23 -5.79 -8.59
N GLN A 48 6.62 -6.37 -9.71
CA GLN A 48 7.48 -7.54 -9.76
C GLN A 48 8.46 -7.43 -10.93
N VAL A 49 9.65 -8.01 -10.76
CA VAL A 49 10.64 -8.12 -11.83
C VAL A 49 10.52 -9.49 -12.47
N GLN A 50 9.98 -9.56 -13.69
CA GLN A 50 9.79 -10.81 -14.43
C GLN A 50 10.63 -10.80 -15.71
N ILE A 51 10.94 -11.98 -16.26
CA ILE A 51 11.61 -12.10 -17.54
C ILE A 51 10.56 -12.02 -18.65
N ILE A 52 10.57 -10.92 -19.40
CA ILE A 52 9.68 -10.69 -20.54
C ILE A 52 10.56 -10.51 -21.77
N ASN A 53 10.36 -11.33 -22.80
CA ASN A 53 11.19 -11.34 -24.01
C ASN A 53 12.70 -11.42 -23.69
N ASP A 54 13.08 -12.37 -22.83
CA ASP A 54 14.45 -12.62 -22.36
C ASP A 54 15.13 -11.45 -21.63
N LYS A 55 14.34 -10.48 -21.15
CA LYS A 55 14.86 -9.32 -20.42
C LYS A 55 14.16 -9.15 -19.06
N PRO A 56 14.92 -8.88 -17.98
CA PRO A 56 14.32 -8.53 -16.70
C PRO A 56 13.60 -7.20 -16.85
N THR A 57 12.28 -7.26 -16.70
CA THR A 57 11.38 -6.11 -16.82
C THR A 57 10.62 -5.98 -15.52
N GLU A 58 10.74 -4.82 -14.87
CA GLU A 58 9.90 -4.48 -13.74
C GLU A 58 8.55 -3.99 -14.25
N GLY A 59 7.47 -4.63 -13.83
CA GLY A 59 6.12 -4.24 -14.19
C GLY A 59 5.17 -4.27 -12.99
N PRO A 60 4.04 -3.55 -13.09
CA PRO A 60 3.04 -3.53 -12.06
C PRO A 60 2.24 -4.83 -12.05
N VAL A 61 1.95 -5.34 -10.86
CA VAL A 61 1.03 -6.46 -10.60
C VAL A 61 -0.32 -5.92 -10.12
N PHE A 62 -0.29 -4.91 -9.24
CA PHE A 62 -1.50 -4.34 -8.68
C PHE A 62 -1.29 -2.90 -8.24
N TYR A 63 -2.36 -2.11 -8.29
CA TYR A 63 -2.37 -0.71 -7.85
C TYR A 63 -3.52 -0.48 -6.88
N ILE A 64 -3.25 0.25 -5.81
CA ILE A 64 -4.28 0.71 -4.88
C ILE A 64 -4.08 2.18 -4.57
N SER A 65 -5.17 2.93 -4.48
CA SER A 65 -5.15 4.28 -3.95
C SER A 65 -6.45 4.60 -3.23
N ARG A 66 -6.35 5.46 -2.22
CA ARG A 66 -7.52 6.02 -1.54
C ARG A 66 -7.21 7.38 -0.95
N GLN A 67 -8.25 8.20 -0.84
CA GLN A 67 -8.20 9.38 0.01
C GLN A 67 -8.23 8.99 1.50
N ILE A 68 -7.59 9.83 2.32
CA ILE A 68 -7.60 9.70 3.77
C ILE A 68 -9.01 9.96 4.32
N LYS A 69 -9.33 9.33 5.44
CA LYS A 69 -10.59 9.57 6.15
C LYS A 69 -10.49 10.84 7.02
N PRO A 70 -11.61 11.50 7.33
CA PRO A 70 -11.62 12.65 8.25
C PRO A 70 -11.05 12.35 9.65
N THR A 71 -11.04 11.08 10.07
CA THR A 71 -10.44 10.65 11.32
C THR A 71 -8.92 10.51 11.24
N GLU A 72 -8.41 10.18 10.06
CA GLU A 72 -6.98 10.01 9.77
C GLU A 72 -6.29 11.36 9.55
N ASP A 73 -7.04 12.38 9.11
CA ASP A 73 -6.57 13.77 8.99
C ASP A 73 -5.98 14.35 10.30
N ARG A 74 -6.37 13.78 11.45
CA ARG A 74 -5.87 14.19 12.77
C ARG A 74 -4.56 13.51 13.16
N TYR A 75 -4.07 12.56 12.37
CA TYR A 75 -2.87 11.79 12.68
C TYR A 75 -1.61 12.60 12.39
N GLY A 76 -0.62 12.46 13.27
CA GLY A 76 0.70 13.02 13.01
C GLY A 76 1.40 12.28 11.86
N ALA A 77 2.43 12.89 11.26
CA ALA A 77 3.14 12.32 10.11
C ALA A 77 3.56 10.85 10.33
N SER A 78 4.17 10.52 11.47
CA SER A 78 4.60 9.15 11.75
C SER A 78 3.43 8.16 11.95
N GLN A 79 2.28 8.63 12.44
CA GLN A 79 1.08 7.79 12.52
C GLN A 79 0.50 7.53 11.12
N MET A 80 0.51 8.55 10.26
CA MET A 80 0.07 8.41 8.87
C MET A 80 0.96 7.44 8.08
N GLU A 81 2.28 7.57 8.19
CA GLU A 81 3.22 6.64 7.57
C GLU A 81 2.97 5.20 8.05
N PHE A 82 2.69 5.01 9.34
CA PHE A 82 2.47 3.68 9.89
C PHE A 82 1.13 3.08 9.48
N LEU A 83 0.06 3.89 9.55
CA LEU A 83 -1.26 3.53 9.05
C LEU A 83 -1.19 3.12 7.58
N PHE A 84 -0.45 3.88 6.78
CA PHE A 84 -0.37 3.64 5.36
C PHE A 84 0.34 2.31 5.05
N LEU A 85 1.41 1.99 5.78
CA LEU A 85 2.04 0.66 5.70
C LEU A 85 1.05 -0.44 6.07
N VAL A 86 0.37 -0.34 7.22
CA VAL A 86 -0.61 -1.35 7.68
C VAL A 86 -1.71 -1.56 6.64
N TRP A 87 -2.31 -0.46 6.18
CA TRP A 87 -3.40 -0.49 5.20
C TRP A 87 -2.97 -1.16 3.90
N THR A 88 -1.77 -0.84 3.42
CA THR A 88 -1.23 -1.42 2.19
C THR A 88 -1.03 -2.93 2.34
N LEU A 89 -0.46 -3.37 3.47
CA LEU A 89 -0.24 -4.79 3.76
C LEU A 89 -1.57 -5.55 3.90
N GLU A 90 -2.55 -4.97 4.59
CA GLU A 90 -3.88 -5.56 4.76
C GLU A 90 -4.60 -5.72 3.40
N LYS A 91 -4.55 -4.70 2.55
CA LYS A 91 -5.19 -4.74 1.22
C LYS A 91 -4.51 -5.69 0.24
N LEU A 92 -3.21 -5.87 0.38
CA LEU A 92 -2.41 -6.75 -0.49
C LEU A 92 -2.10 -8.10 0.14
N HIS A 93 -2.73 -8.43 1.30
CA HIS A 93 -2.46 -9.64 2.08
C HIS A 93 -2.40 -10.90 1.21
N TYR A 94 -3.39 -11.11 0.33
CA TYR A 94 -3.46 -12.27 -0.56
C TYR A 94 -2.29 -12.42 -1.56
N TYR A 95 -1.52 -11.35 -1.80
CA TYR A 95 -0.33 -11.40 -2.66
C TYR A 95 0.96 -11.56 -1.87
N ILE A 96 1.05 -10.91 -0.71
CA ILE A 96 2.29 -10.80 0.05
C ILE A 96 2.42 -11.89 1.13
N ASP A 97 1.32 -12.50 1.54
CA ASP A 97 1.35 -13.59 2.51
C ASP A 97 2.20 -14.76 1.97
N GLY A 98 3.07 -15.28 2.84
CA GLY A 98 4.07 -16.28 2.49
C GLY A 98 5.17 -15.87 1.49
N SER A 99 5.08 -14.69 0.88
CA SER A 99 6.01 -14.20 -0.15
C SER A 99 7.08 -13.28 0.43
N VAL A 100 8.26 -13.21 -0.21
CA VAL A 100 9.30 -12.23 0.14
C VAL A 100 9.01 -10.93 -0.59
N PHE A 101 9.09 -9.80 0.12
CA PHE A 101 8.82 -8.50 -0.50
C PHE A 101 9.64 -7.36 0.09
N GLU A 102 9.86 -6.34 -0.74
CA GLU A 102 10.56 -5.12 -0.40
C GLU A 102 9.58 -3.95 -0.37
N VAL A 103 9.45 -3.29 0.78
CA VAL A 103 8.72 -2.03 0.90
C VAL A 103 9.66 -0.88 0.55
N ILE A 104 9.32 -0.16 -0.51
CA ILE A 104 10.07 0.96 -1.04
C ILE A 104 9.28 2.23 -0.72
N THR A 105 9.90 3.11 0.06
CA THR A 105 9.28 4.34 0.57
C THR A 105 10.33 5.42 0.77
N ASP A 106 9.92 6.69 0.78
CA ASP A 106 10.76 7.81 1.19
C ASP A 106 10.61 8.14 2.69
N PHE A 107 9.66 7.48 3.35
CA PHE A 107 9.41 7.62 4.78
C PHE A 107 10.58 7.08 5.60
N ASN A 108 11.34 8.00 6.18
CA ASN A 108 12.44 7.65 7.08
C ASN A 108 11.94 7.07 8.40
N ALA A 109 10.73 7.44 8.84
CA ALA A 109 10.23 7.04 10.14
C ALA A 109 9.76 5.57 10.16
N VAL A 110 9.40 4.97 9.03
CA VAL A 110 8.94 3.56 8.97
C VAL A 110 9.93 2.59 9.63
N LYS A 111 11.24 2.77 9.41
CA LYS A 111 12.26 1.93 10.09
C LYS A 111 12.30 2.14 11.60
N SER A 112 12.07 3.37 12.06
CA SER A 112 12.09 3.73 13.48
C SER A 112 10.80 3.27 14.19
N LEU A 113 9.65 3.46 13.54
CA LEU A 113 8.32 3.03 13.99
C LEU A 113 8.27 1.55 14.32
N LEU A 114 8.96 0.78 13.52
CA LEU A 114 9.09 -0.66 13.67
C LEU A 114 10.02 -1.11 14.81
N ASN A 115 10.83 -0.22 15.38
CA ASN A 115 11.70 -0.50 16.52
C ASN A 115 11.29 0.30 17.76
N MET A 116 10.10 0.90 17.75
CA MET A 116 9.67 1.81 18.80
C MET A 116 9.34 1.06 20.09
N LYS A 117 9.95 1.48 21.21
CA LYS A 117 9.84 0.80 22.52
C LYS A 117 8.52 1.08 23.26
N ALA A 118 7.89 2.23 23.01
CA ALA A 118 6.67 2.65 23.71
C ALA A 118 5.65 3.25 22.74
N PRO A 119 4.98 2.43 21.91
CA PRO A 119 3.91 2.88 21.04
C PRO A 119 2.64 3.27 21.80
N SER A 120 1.89 4.22 21.22
CA SER A 120 0.51 4.46 21.65
C SER A 120 -0.33 3.20 21.46
N THR A 121 -1.46 3.07 22.16
CA THR A 121 -2.32 1.88 22.06
C THR A 121 -2.73 1.54 20.63
N GLN A 122 -2.99 2.56 19.80
CA GLN A 122 -3.30 2.37 18.38
C GLN A 122 -2.09 1.86 17.58
N MET A 123 -0.92 2.49 17.77
CA MET A 123 0.30 2.06 17.09
C MET A 123 0.73 0.66 17.55
N LEU A 124 0.45 0.26 18.79
CA LEU A 124 0.73 -1.09 19.27
C LEU A 124 -0.08 -2.13 18.48
N ARG A 125 -1.37 -1.86 18.22
CA ARG A 125 -2.23 -2.73 17.39
C ARG A 125 -1.66 -2.91 15.99
N TRP A 126 -1.26 -1.81 15.36
CA TRP A 126 -0.61 -1.79 14.05
C TRP A 126 0.73 -2.52 14.04
N HIS A 127 1.50 -2.35 15.10
CA HIS A 127 2.76 -3.05 15.27
C HIS A 127 2.56 -4.56 15.33
N ILE A 128 1.57 -5.04 16.08
CA ILE A 128 1.21 -6.46 16.13
C ILE A 128 0.79 -6.97 14.75
N ALA A 129 -0.04 -6.23 14.02
CA ALA A 129 -0.47 -6.61 12.66
C ALA A 129 0.71 -6.80 11.70
N ILE A 130 1.74 -5.96 11.80
CA ILE A 130 2.91 -6.04 10.92
C ILE A 130 3.86 -7.18 11.30
N GLN A 131 3.79 -7.70 12.54
CA GLN A 131 4.70 -8.76 13.00
C GLN A 131 4.65 -10.02 12.12
N GLU A 132 3.48 -10.36 11.59
CA GLU A 132 3.29 -11.47 10.65
C GLU A 132 4.22 -11.39 9.44
N TYR A 133 4.41 -10.20 8.87
CA TYR A 133 5.21 -10.00 7.66
C TYR A 133 6.71 -9.76 7.94
N ARG A 134 7.12 -9.61 9.21
CA ARG A 134 8.49 -9.17 9.55
C ARG A 134 9.58 -10.09 9.06
N GLY A 135 9.33 -11.39 9.00
CA GLY A 135 10.30 -12.37 8.53
C GLY A 135 10.63 -12.21 7.04
N ASN A 136 9.66 -11.76 6.25
CA ASN A 136 9.74 -11.74 4.79
C ASN A 136 9.75 -10.31 4.20
N MET A 137 9.59 -9.28 5.04
CA MET A 137 9.54 -7.88 4.65
C MET A 137 10.89 -7.18 4.84
N THR A 138 11.41 -6.59 3.77
CA THR A 138 12.58 -5.70 3.83
C THR A 138 12.18 -4.25 3.52
N ILE A 139 12.66 -3.27 4.29
CA ILE A 139 12.34 -1.85 4.06
C ILE A 139 13.53 -1.12 3.45
N VAL A 140 13.31 -0.61 2.25
CA VAL A 140 14.29 0.13 1.48
C VAL A 140 13.83 1.59 1.38
N ASN A 141 14.60 2.49 2.00
CA ASN A 141 14.31 3.92 1.84
C ASN A 141 14.96 4.40 0.53
N LYS A 142 14.15 4.96 -0.38
CA LYS A 142 14.62 5.55 -1.64
C LYS A 142 14.09 6.97 -1.76
N ALA A 143 14.85 7.83 -2.44
CA ALA A 143 14.41 9.20 -2.70
C ALA A 143 13.18 9.24 -3.62
N GLY A 144 12.25 10.17 -3.37
CA GLY A 144 10.95 10.30 -4.05
C GLY A 144 10.98 10.31 -5.58
N ASN A 145 12.09 10.74 -6.20
CA ASN A 145 12.27 10.69 -7.66
C ASN A 145 12.15 9.28 -8.27
N ILE A 146 12.28 8.23 -7.47
CA ILE A 146 12.16 6.82 -7.89
C ILE A 146 10.70 6.34 -7.77
N HIS A 147 9.82 7.03 -7.03
CA HIS A 147 8.45 6.60 -6.72
C HIS A 147 7.40 7.02 -7.76
N LYS A 148 7.80 7.31 -9.01
CA LYS A 148 6.86 7.77 -10.07
C LYS A 148 5.65 6.85 -10.28
N ASN A 149 5.80 5.57 -9.96
CA ASN A 149 4.74 4.56 -10.06
C ASN A 149 3.61 4.77 -9.01
N ALA A 150 3.97 5.28 -7.83
CA ALA A 150 3.05 5.51 -6.71
C ALA A 150 2.65 6.99 -6.56
N ASP A 151 3.51 7.92 -7.00
CA ASP A 151 3.28 9.38 -6.93
C ASP A 151 2.02 9.84 -7.68
N GLY A 152 1.74 9.27 -8.85
CA GLY A 152 0.50 9.55 -9.57
C GLY A 152 -0.74 9.06 -8.83
N LEU A 153 -0.62 7.94 -8.10
CA LEU A 153 -1.70 7.31 -7.36
C LEU A 153 -2.02 8.05 -6.06
N SER A 154 -1.00 8.58 -5.39
CA SER A 154 -1.15 9.36 -4.15
C SER A 154 -1.68 10.78 -4.48
N SER A 155 -1.14 11.43 -5.52
CA SER A 155 -1.54 12.78 -5.94
C SER A 155 -2.97 12.88 -6.47
N TRP A 156 -3.48 11.82 -7.11
CA TRP A 156 -4.84 11.74 -7.65
C TRP A 156 -5.57 10.51 -7.10
N ALA A 157 -5.52 10.35 -5.78
CA ALA A 157 -6.11 9.20 -5.10
C ALA A 157 -7.63 9.10 -5.32
N LEU A 158 -8.10 7.87 -5.48
CA LEU A 158 -9.53 7.59 -5.62
C LEU A 158 -10.29 7.93 -4.33
N ALA A 159 -11.53 8.35 -4.47
CA ALA A 159 -12.39 8.63 -3.33
C ALA A 159 -12.51 7.38 -2.43
N ASN A 160 -12.60 7.58 -1.12
CA ASN A 160 -12.85 6.50 -0.17
C ASN A 160 -14.34 6.15 -0.14
N THR A 161 -14.85 5.60 -1.25
CA THR A 161 -16.23 5.13 -1.42
C THR A 161 -16.28 3.62 -1.58
N PRO A 162 -17.41 2.94 -1.30
CA PRO A 162 -17.53 1.49 -1.43
C PRO A 162 -17.21 0.91 -2.82
N ASP A 163 -17.32 1.73 -3.87
CA ASP A 163 -16.95 1.34 -5.24
C ASP A 163 -15.43 1.19 -5.45
N ASN A 164 -14.62 1.77 -4.55
CA ASN A 164 -13.18 1.62 -4.56
C ASN A 164 -12.79 0.31 -3.86
N THR A 165 -12.07 -0.57 -4.55
CA THR A 165 -11.56 -1.84 -3.97
C THR A 165 -10.65 -1.60 -2.75
N ALA A 166 -9.99 -0.45 -2.72
CA ALA A 166 -9.12 -0.03 -1.62
C ALA A 166 -9.87 0.68 -0.47
N TYR A 167 -11.21 0.73 -0.52
CA TYR A 167 -12.09 1.36 0.46
C TYR A 167 -11.87 0.89 1.90
N VAL A 168 -11.94 1.83 2.83
CA VAL A 168 -12.01 1.56 4.27
C VAL A 168 -13.28 2.22 4.82
N PRO A 169 -14.19 1.47 5.47
CA PRO A 169 -15.38 2.06 6.08
C PRO A 169 -15.04 3.16 7.09
N LEU A 170 -15.93 4.14 7.22
CA LEU A 170 -15.76 5.26 8.16
C LEU A 170 -15.69 4.76 9.61
N GLU A 171 -16.52 3.76 9.94
CA GLU A 171 -16.62 3.15 11.27
C GLU A 171 -15.65 1.98 11.48
N ALA A 172 -14.94 1.55 10.43
CA ALA A 172 -13.96 0.48 10.56
C ALA A 172 -12.68 1.01 11.22
N GLU A 173 -12.39 0.51 12.41
CA GLU A 173 -11.01 0.41 12.89
C GLU A 173 -10.26 -0.62 12.02
N PRO A 174 -8.95 -0.44 11.76
CA PRO A 174 -8.15 -1.44 11.07
C PRO A 174 -8.31 -2.80 11.74
N GLN A 175 -8.94 -3.75 11.05
CA GLN A 175 -9.13 -5.10 11.56
C GLN A 175 -7.77 -5.79 11.48
N ILE A 176 -7.23 -6.16 12.64
CA ILE A 176 -6.03 -6.98 12.68
C ILE A 176 -6.46 -8.38 12.21
N PRO A 177 -5.81 -9.00 11.21
CA PRO A 177 -6.02 -10.41 10.93
C PRO A 177 -5.35 -11.21 12.04
N ILE A 178 -5.96 -11.29 13.23
CA ILE A 178 -5.52 -12.22 14.26
C ILE A 178 -6.28 -13.52 14.02
N GLU A 179 -5.83 -14.34 13.08
CA GLU A 179 -6.32 -15.72 12.98
C GLU A 179 -6.05 -16.55 14.26
N GLY A 180 -5.23 -16.03 15.18
CA GLY A 180 -4.78 -16.75 16.38
C GLY A 180 -5.48 -16.45 17.72
N ILE A 181 -6.40 -15.48 17.84
CA ILE A 181 -7.06 -15.18 19.13
C ILE A 181 -8.54 -14.92 18.91
N ILE A 182 -9.26 -15.98 18.54
CA ILE A 182 -10.69 -16.06 18.85
C ILE A 182 -10.76 -16.49 20.32
N SER A 183 -10.80 -15.54 21.26
CA SER A 183 -11.25 -15.87 22.61
C SER A 183 -12.72 -16.21 22.52
N ASN A 184 -13.01 -17.50 22.41
CA ASN A 184 -14.36 -18.03 22.44
C ASN A 184 -14.88 -17.94 23.90
N THR A 185 -15.08 -16.71 24.40
CA THR A 185 -15.81 -16.46 25.63
C THR A 185 -17.24 -16.09 25.28
N GLY A 186 -17.92 -17.04 24.63
CA GLY A 186 -19.36 -17.14 24.65
C GLY A 186 -19.77 -17.88 25.92
N ILE A 187 -19.96 -17.14 27.00
CA ILE A 187 -20.77 -17.61 28.13
C ILE A 187 -22.20 -17.78 27.59
N SER A 188 -22.74 -18.99 27.67
CA SER A 188 -24.19 -19.23 27.74
C SER A 188 -24.48 -20.42 28.66
N ILE A 189 -24.89 -20.03 29.86
CA ILE A 189 -25.79 -20.64 30.83
C ILE A 189 -26.61 -21.83 30.29
N SER A 190 -26.43 -23.00 30.91
CA SER A 190 -27.50 -23.96 31.26
C SER A 190 -27.00 -24.89 32.36
#